data_AF-A0A4S9AI29-F1
#
_entry.id   AF-A0A4S9AI29-F1
#
_cell.length_a   1.000
_cell.length_b   1.000
_cell.length_c   1.000
_cell.angle_alpha   90.00
_cell.angle_beta   90.00
_cell.angle_gamma   90.00
#
_symmetry.space_group_name_H-M   'P 1'
#
loop_
_entity.id
_entity.type
_entity.pdbx_description
1 polymer ?
#
loop_
_entity_poly.entity_id
_entity_poly.type
_entity_poly.pdbx_seq_one_letter_code
_entity_poly.pdbx_strand_id
1 'polypeptide(L)'
;MAPFKDEQILIIAPGSRTTLAQLGLPESLTPARFRIRSCMFPAEKPGEFEPNKVRRKDAPPADGDSEPEYEEDVLSEQGAVWPIQQGRIVDWDCFFALVDHVYRNINPPFHTAVLLIAQPTWTPKEHEKIAQFIFEKLKPPAFGLMDAASATLYAYGVSTATIVDVGYEKADVTAISDYLVHDTGRALSVPSCGGEAMTERLFQLLASRGFSKEVCEQLKKNPICEILPPDVELPSENAPASADQPSNPAAAASTGAEGSGPGQRTTTAALGETPLGPGPGTQVGSEQQDGEDNEGVLDIASIVTGGNMTEFLERKEKEKAERLAAKKKGTEAGSAGAKPAKLPNSKRLKNTFVYEDHNLRDAMKQQNYSDKQIADMQAAVDVGTAKKSDADAGDGDRLVSDGALDDLHAHGGAIRREAEVGIERFQAATGGILDRLADVIYRTVSSVEEVGKRSELWDSLIIVGNGSKVRGFKEALLTTLQTKYLISPSSATIFTSELPSNLSTPMATGANTPQPTLPPHLGSGVNPLLYAATTAQNPQLNPMSGGMPSGNMPHSLHTSHAQSPTSVKFAKMPEYFPEWKDAGYEEAVFLGAQVAAKVLFMADQGLNKGYMTRTDYNEQGPQGIHDCSM
;
A
#
# COMPACT_ATOMS: atom_id res chain seq x y z
N MET A 1 12.30 -10.30 -38.63
CA MET A 1 13.12 -9.71 -37.55
C MET A 1 12.23 -8.70 -36.86
N ALA A 2 12.17 -8.69 -35.53
CA ALA A 2 11.33 -7.72 -34.81
C ALA A 2 11.71 -6.28 -35.20
N PRO A 3 10.73 -5.36 -35.36
CA PRO A 3 10.98 -3.98 -35.79
C PRO A 3 11.75 -3.17 -34.74
N PHE A 4 11.67 -3.58 -33.48
CA PHE A 4 12.40 -3.02 -32.33
C PHE A 4 13.07 -4.14 -31.53
N LYS A 5 14.12 -3.78 -30.80
CA LYS A 5 14.81 -4.63 -29.83
C LYS A 5 14.55 -4.16 -28.41
N ASP A 6 14.85 -5.01 -27.42
CA ASP A 6 14.67 -4.70 -26.00
C ASP A 6 15.31 -3.36 -25.61
N GLU A 7 16.53 -3.06 -26.08
CA GLU A 7 17.26 -1.82 -25.78
C GLU A 7 16.68 -0.56 -26.47
N GLN A 8 15.74 -0.74 -27.39
CA GLN A 8 15.16 0.33 -28.22
C GLN A 8 13.75 0.74 -27.76
N ILE A 9 13.35 0.38 -26.55
CA ILE A 9 12.03 0.70 -26.02
C ILE A 9 12.17 1.64 -24.83
N LEU A 10 11.48 2.78 -24.89
CA LEU A 10 11.34 3.73 -23.80
C LEU A 10 9.92 3.64 -23.23
N ILE A 11 9.82 3.35 -21.94
CA ILE A 11 8.56 3.40 -21.20
C ILE A 11 8.53 4.67 -20.36
N ILE A 12 7.43 5.42 -20.42
CA ILE A 12 7.15 6.58 -19.57
C ILE A 12 5.79 6.37 -18.91
N ALA A 13 5.75 6.39 -17.58
CA ALA A 13 4.52 6.32 -16.80
C ALA A 13 4.39 7.60 -15.93
N PRO A 14 3.70 8.64 -16.44
CA PRO A 14 3.47 9.86 -15.69
C PRO A 14 2.49 9.64 -14.53
N GLY A 15 2.81 10.21 -13.36
CA GLY A 15 1.92 10.25 -12.18
C GLY A 15 1.91 11.62 -11.52
N SER A 16 1.00 11.88 -10.57
CA SER A 16 0.84 13.22 -9.95
C SER A 16 2.10 13.73 -9.25
N ARG A 17 2.86 12.86 -8.57
CA ARG A 17 4.07 13.25 -7.81
C ARG A 17 5.37 12.76 -8.44
N THR A 18 5.32 11.63 -9.15
CA THR A 18 6.50 11.00 -9.72
C THR A 18 6.16 10.43 -11.09
N THR A 19 7.05 10.64 -12.04
CA THR A 19 7.04 10.04 -13.38
C THR A 19 8.10 8.96 -13.39
N LEU A 20 7.67 7.73 -13.66
CA LEU A 20 8.56 6.58 -13.79
C LEU A 20 8.98 6.45 -15.26
N ALA A 21 10.25 6.15 -15.49
CA ALA A 21 10.72 5.93 -16.85
C ALA A 21 11.88 4.94 -16.93
N GLN A 22 11.99 4.27 -18.08
CA GLN A 22 13.09 3.35 -18.36
C GLN A 22 13.31 3.21 -19.86
N LEU A 23 14.57 3.35 -20.28
CA LEU A 23 15.03 2.94 -21.60
C LEU A 23 15.62 1.54 -21.50
N GLY A 24 15.16 0.66 -22.38
CA GLY A 24 15.60 -0.72 -22.44
C GLY A 24 14.80 -1.65 -21.53
N LEU A 25 14.59 -2.88 -21.98
CA LEU A 25 13.94 -3.94 -21.21
C LEU A 25 14.98 -4.97 -20.78
N PRO A 26 15.37 -5.02 -19.49
CA PRO A 26 16.32 -6.02 -19.02
C PRO A 26 15.72 -7.43 -19.15
N GLU A 27 16.59 -8.45 -19.16
CA GLU A 27 16.18 -9.85 -19.23
C GLU A 27 15.34 -10.23 -18.00
N SER A 28 15.82 -9.86 -16.81
CA SER A 28 15.04 -9.85 -15.58
C SER A 28 14.40 -8.48 -15.43
N LEU A 29 13.07 -8.40 -15.53
CA LEU A 29 12.34 -7.14 -15.42
C LEU A 29 12.52 -6.54 -14.02
N THR A 30 13.02 -5.30 -13.96
CA THR A 30 13.25 -4.54 -12.73
C THR A 30 12.17 -3.47 -12.55
N PRO A 31 11.98 -2.95 -11.33
CA PRO A 31 11.32 -1.66 -11.12
C PRO A 31 11.95 -0.55 -11.99
N ALA A 32 11.20 0.53 -12.20
CA ALA A 32 11.63 1.63 -13.03
C ALA A 32 12.98 2.21 -12.56
N ARG A 33 13.91 2.34 -13.50
CA ARG A 33 15.24 2.89 -13.22
C ARG A 33 15.22 4.38 -12.89
N PHE A 34 14.40 5.16 -13.60
CA PHE A 34 14.30 6.60 -13.38
C PHE A 34 13.00 6.95 -12.65
N ARG A 35 13.15 7.72 -11.56
CA ARG A 35 12.05 8.27 -10.75
C ARG A 35 12.18 9.77 -10.73
N ILE A 36 11.48 10.44 -11.64
CA ILE A 36 11.59 11.88 -11.84
C ILE A 36 10.41 12.55 -11.15
N ARG A 37 10.63 13.65 -10.40
CA ARG A 37 9.52 14.39 -9.80
C ARG A 37 8.62 14.95 -10.91
N SER A 38 7.32 14.79 -10.77
CA SER A 38 6.35 15.30 -11.74
C SER A 38 6.07 16.78 -11.52
N CYS A 39 7.12 17.60 -11.42
CA CYS A 39 6.99 19.04 -11.27
C CYS A 39 8.07 19.75 -12.07
N MET A 40 7.75 20.96 -12.52
CA MET A 40 8.70 21.87 -13.18
C MET A 40 8.60 23.25 -12.54
N PHE A 41 9.56 24.13 -12.80
CA PHE A 41 9.57 25.51 -12.35
C PHE A 41 9.37 26.44 -13.54
N PRO A 42 8.56 27.50 -13.44
CA PRO A 42 8.48 28.51 -14.48
C PRO A 42 9.87 29.10 -14.75
N ALA A 43 10.29 29.12 -16.01
CA ALA A 43 11.53 29.75 -16.43
C ALA A 43 11.41 31.29 -16.41
N GLU A 44 12.51 32.00 -16.65
CA GLU A 44 12.48 33.46 -16.81
C GLU A 44 11.59 33.90 -17.98
N LYS A 45 11.55 33.11 -19.06
CA LYS A 45 10.66 33.37 -20.19
C LYS A 45 9.25 32.83 -19.90
N PRO A 46 8.21 33.66 -20.07
CA PRO A 46 6.84 33.21 -19.89
C PRO A 46 6.49 32.01 -20.79
N GLY A 47 5.97 30.95 -20.19
CA GLY A 47 5.57 29.72 -20.88
C GLY A 47 6.70 28.69 -21.07
N GLU A 48 7.93 29.00 -20.68
CA GLU A 48 9.02 28.03 -20.60
C GLU A 48 9.14 27.47 -19.17
N PHE A 49 9.69 26.27 -19.04
CA PHE A 49 9.81 25.55 -17.78
C PHE A 49 11.19 24.93 -17.63
N GLU A 50 11.72 24.97 -16.41
CA GLU A 50 12.99 24.35 -16.02
C GLU A 50 12.75 23.21 -15.01
N PRO A 51 13.59 22.16 -14.99
CA PRO A 51 13.42 21.04 -14.07
C PRO A 51 13.77 21.40 -12.61
N ASN A 52 14.68 22.36 -12.42
CA ASN A 52 15.12 22.84 -11.11
C ASN A 52 14.79 24.32 -10.94
N LYS A 53 14.67 24.77 -9.69
CA LYS A 53 14.45 26.19 -9.40
C LYS A 53 15.77 26.95 -9.60
N VAL A 54 15.82 27.78 -10.63
CA VAL A 54 16.96 28.66 -10.89
C VAL A 54 16.78 29.94 -10.07
N ARG A 55 17.68 30.22 -9.13
CA ARG A 55 17.72 31.47 -8.37
C ARG A 55 18.88 32.33 -8.82
N ARG A 56 18.67 33.64 -8.91
CA ARG A 56 19.79 34.58 -9.02
C ARG A 56 20.48 34.66 -7.65
N LYS A 57 21.80 34.50 -7.62
CA LYS A 57 22.61 34.64 -6.42
C LYS A 57 22.70 36.12 -6.07
N ASP A 58 22.29 36.48 -4.85
CA ASP A 58 22.47 37.82 -4.31
C ASP A 58 23.95 37.99 -3.92
N ALA A 59 24.79 38.35 -4.89
CA ALA A 59 26.14 38.80 -4.61
C ALA A 59 26.09 40.27 -4.10
N PRO A 60 26.86 40.65 -3.06
CA PRO A 60 27.06 42.06 -2.75
C PRO A 60 27.62 42.77 -3.99
N PRO A 61 27.28 44.05 -4.23
CA PRO A 61 27.69 44.75 -5.43
C PRO A 61 29.22 44.82 -5.47
N ALA A 62 29.84 43.92 -6.24
CA ALA A 62 31.23 44.03 -6.64
C ALA A 62 31.30 44.97 -7.86
N ASP A 63 32.31 45.83 -7.86
CA ASP A 63 32.53 46.85 -8.88
C ASP A 63 32.41 46.28 -10.31
N GLY A 64 31.44 46.81 -11.09
CA GLY A 64 31.40 46.82 -12.56
C GLY A 64 31.44 45.47 -13.30
N ASP A 65 30.35 45.15 -13.99
CA ASP A 65 30.24 44.10 -15.04
C ASP A 65 30.45 42.62 -14.60
N SER A 66 29.96 42.23 -13.43
CA SER A 66 29.77 40.80 -13.12
C SER A 66 28.39 40.32 -13.58
N GLU A 67 28.34 39.34 -14.49
CA GLU A 67 27.09 38.66 -14.85
C GLU A 67 26.42 38.04 -13.61
N PRO A 68 25.07 38.05 -13.53
CA PRO A 68 24.37 37.42 -12.43
C PRO A 68 24.72 35.93 -12.35
N GLU A 69 25.31 35.52 -11.23
CA GLU A 69 25.56 34.11 -10.94
C GLU A 69 24.22 33.46 -10.56
N TYR A 70 23.88 32.31 -11.15
CA TYR A 70 22.64 31.59 -10.87
C TYR A 70 22.94 30.30 -10.08
N GLU A 71 22.09 29.97 -9.12
CA GLU A 71 22.18 28.74 -8.33
C GLU A 71 20.93 27.89 -8.58
N GLU A 72 21.13 26.60 -8.86
CA GLU A 72 20.06 25.62 -8.98
C GLU A 72 19.71 25.06 -7.60
N ASP A 73 18.50 25.35 -7.13
CA ASP A 73 17.95 24.75 -5.92
C ASP A 73 17.17 23.48 -6.28
N VAL A 74 17.84 22.34 -6.11
CA VAL A 74 17.33 21.01 -6.43
C VAL A 74 16.32 20.50 -5.39
N LEU A 75 16.31 21.09 -4.17
CA LEU A 75 15.57 20.57 -3.02
C LEU A 75 14.24 21.30 -2.77
N SER A 76 14.16 22.60 -3.04
CA SER A 76 12.95 23.39 -2.78
C SER A 76 11.77 22.97 -3.65
N GLU A 77 10.59 22.78 -3.04
CA GLU A 77 9.31 22.66 -3.77
C GLU A 77 8.62 24.02 -3.98
N GLN A 78 9.15 25.10 -3.39
CA GLN A 78 8.51 26.41 -3.43
C GLN A 78 8.55 27.01 -4.85
N GLY A 79 7.37 27.18 -5.44
CA GLY A 79 7.19 27.70 -6.80
C GLY A 79 7.14 26.61 -7.88
N ALA A 80 7.18 25.33 -7.50
CA ALA A 80 7.01 24.22 -8.43
C ALA A 80 5.55 24.15 -8.94
N VAL A 81 5.39 23.92 -10.23
CA VAL A 81 4.12 23.63 -10.89
C VAL A 81 4.00 22.12 -11.04
N TRP A 82 2.87 21.58 -10.58
CA TRP A 82 2.53 20.16 -10.68
C TRP A 82 1.49 20.00 -11.81
N PRO A 83 1.91 19.58 -13.03
CA PRO A 83 1.04 19.52 -14.19
C PRO A 83 -0.02 18.43 -14.12
N ILE A 84 0.15 17.46 -13.22
CA ILE A 84 -0.78 16.34 -13.03
C ILE A 84 -1.33 16.39 -11.62
N GLN A 85 -2.66 16.51 -11.50
CA GLN A 85 -3.37 16.49 -10.21
C GLN A 85 -4.53 15.51 -10.31
N GLN A 86 -4.63 14.61 -9.32
CA GLN A 86 -5.64 13.54 -9.31
C GLN A 86 -5.68 12.75 -10.64
N GLY A 87 -4.52 12.51 -11.25
CA GLY A 87 -4.38 11.83 -12.54
C GLY A 87 -4.72 12.67 -13.78
N ARG A 88 -5.30 13.87 -13.64
CA ARG A 88 -5.63 14.76 -14.76
C ARG A 88 -4.47 15.69 -15.09
N ILE A 89 -4.30 15.99 -16.37
CA ILE A 89 -3.35 17.01 -16.83
C ILE A 89 -4.03 18.38 -16.65
N VAL A 90 -3.60 19.15 -15.66
CA VAL A 90 -4.15 20.48 -15.32
C VAL A 90 -3.35 21.62 -15.95
N ASP A 91 -2.08 21.37 -16.29
CA ASP A 91 -1.22 22.30 -17.00
C ASP A 91 -0.50 21.57 -18.14
N TRP A 92 -0.91 21.86 -19.37
CA TRP A 92 -0.43 21.17 -20.57
C TRP A 92 0.98 21.57 -20.98
N ASP A 93 1.33 22.83 -20.84
CA ASP A 93 2.64 23.33 -21.23
C ASP A 93 3.70 22.79 -20.26
N CYS A 94 3.38 22.80 -18.96
CA CYS A 94 4.21 22.17 -17.94
C CYS A 94 4.30 20.65 -18.11
N PHE A 95 3.19 19.96 -18.48
CA PHE A 95 3.21 18.52 -18.74
C PHE A 95 4.14 18.16 -19.90
N PHE A 96 4.06 18.90 -21.00
CA PHE A 96 4.93 18.67 -22.15
C PHE A 96 6.39 19.01 -21.88
N ALA A 97 6.66 20.06 -21.09
CA ALA A 97 8.01 20.34 -20.63
C ALA A 97 8.56 19.20 -19.75
N LEU A 98 7.74 18.62 -18.87
CA LEU A 98 8.10 17.45 -18.07
C LEU A 98 8.43 16.23 -18.94
N VAL A 99 7.56 15.89 -19.91
CA VAL A 99 7.80 14.74 -20.80
C VAL A 99 9.05 14.95 -21.67
N ASP A 100 9.27 16.17 -22.17
CA ASP A 100 10.47 16.57 -22.91
C ASP A 100 11.74 16.44 -22.03
N HIS A 101 11.66 16.89 -20.78
CA HIS A 101 12.74 16.75 -19.80
C HIS A 101 13.06 15.27 -19.53
N VAL A 102 12.05 14.43 -19.28
CA VAL A 102 12.23 12.98 -19.10
C VAL A 102 12.92 12.37 -20.32
N TYR A 103 12.45 12.69 -21.52
CA TYR A 103 13.03 12.19 -22.77
C TYR A 103 14.49 12.63 -22.94
N ARG A 104 14.81 13.91 -22.71
CA ARG A 104 16.19 14.43 -22.82
C ARG A 104 17.13 13.89 -21.75
N ASN A 105 16.65 13.72 -20.52
CA ASN A 105 17.43 13.18 -19.41
C ASN A 105 17.84 11.73 -19.70
N ILE A 106 16.93 10.94 -20.27
CA ILE A 106 17.21 9.56 -20.67
C ILE A 106 18.06 9.50 -21.96
N ASN A 107 17.92 10.50 -22.83
CA ASN A 107 18.64 10.64 -24.10
C ASN A 107 18.57 9.37 -24.98
N PRO A 108 17.37 8.93 -25.38
CA PRO A 108 17.21 7.71 -26.15
C PRO A 108 17.80 7.83 -27.56
N PRO A 109 18.34 6.74 -28.14
CA PRO A 109 18.79 6.70 -29.53
C PRO A 109 17.69 7.02 -30.56
N PHE A 110 18.07 7.37 -31.80
CA PHE A 110 17.13 7.75 -32.86
C PHE A 110 16.05 6.72 -33.20
N HIS A 111 16.34 5.41 -33.06
CA HIS A 111 15.41 4.33 -33.36
C HIS A 111 14.78 3.74 -32.09
N THR A 112 14.19 4.61 -31.26
CA THR A 112 13.54 4.21 -29.99
C THR A 112 12.02 4.35 -30.07
N ALA A 113 11.30 3.25 -29.87
CA ALA A 113 9.86 3.26 -29.69
C ALA A 113 9.49 3.78 -28.29
N VAL A 114 8.40 4.54 -28.20
CA VAL A 114 7.92 5.10 -26.92
C VAL A 114 6.60 4.43 -26.54
N LEU A 115 6.52 3.87 -25.34
CA LEU A 115 5.28 3.47 -24.69
C LEU A 115 4.97 4.45 -23.56
N LEU A 116 3.81 5.10 -23.63
CA LEU A 116 3.36 5.99 -22.56
C LEU A 116 2.13 5.40 -21.86
N ILE A 117 2.14 5.42 -20.53
CA ILE A 117 1.01 4.94 -19.73
C ILE A 117 -0.01 6.06 -19.53
N ALA A 118 -1.20 5.86 -20.08
CA ALA A 118 -2.34 6.76 -19.95
C ALA A 118 -3.05 6.54 -18.62
N GLN A 119 -3.46 7.66 -18.00
CA GLN A 119 -4.35 7.58 -16.84
C GLN A 119 -5.80 7.41 -17.31
N PRO A 120 -6.64 6.66 -16.58
CA PRO A 120 -8.04 6.42 -16.92
C PRO A 120 -8.90 7.69 -17.12
N THR A 121 -8.45 8.82 -16.56
CA THR A 121 -9.16 10.11 -16.65
C THR A 121 -8.90 10.87 -17.95
N TRP A 122 -7.92 10.44 -18.75
CA TRP A 122 -7.55 11.12 -19.98
C TRP A 122 -8.56 10.83 -21.08
N THR A 123 -9.00 11.88 -21.74
CA THR A 123 -10.00 11.79 -22.80
C THR A 123 -9.34 11.46 -24.15
N PRO A 124 -10.11 10.95 -25.13
CA PRO A 124 -9.59 10.74 -26.49
C PRO A 124 -8.95 12.01 -27.09
N LYS A 125 -9.48 13.20 -26.81
CA LYS A 125 -8.88 14.45 -27.30
C LYS A 125 -7.53 14.76 -26.67
N GLU A 126 -7.34 14.36 -25.42
CA GLU A 126 -6.07 14.49 -24.72
C GLU A 126 -5.06 13.47 -25.26
N HIS A 127 -5.50 12.25 -25.62
CA HIS A 127 -4.66 11.28 -26.32
C HIS A 127 -4.14 11.81 -27.66
N GLU A 128 -4.99 12.47 -28.45
CA GLU A 128 -4.58 13.14 -29.70
C GLU A 128 -3.50 14.21 -29.42
N LYS A 129 -3.70 15.04 -28.39
CA LYS A 129 -2.76 16.11 -28.03
C LYS A 129 -1.39 15.54 -27.61
N ILE A 130 -1.40 14.43 -26.86
CA ILE A 130 -0.18 13.70 -26.48
C ILE A 130 0.50 13.10 -27.72
N ALA A 131 -0.25 12.38 -28.56
CA ALA A 131 0.30 11.78 -29.78
C ALA A 131 0.93 12.83 -30.69
N GLN A 132 0.26 13.99 -30.85
CA GLN A 132 0.80 15.12 -31.59
C GLN A 132 2.15 15.58 -31.01
N PHE A 133 2.20 15.85 -29.71
CA PHE A 133 3.44 16.28 -29.06
C PHE A 133 4.57 15.26 -29.25
N ILE A 134 4.29 13.97 -29.00
CA ILE A 134 5.29 12.90 -29.10
C ILE A 134 5.84 12.82 -30.54
N PHE A 135 4.99 12.79 -31.56
CA PHE A 135 5.45 12.68 -32.95
C PHE A 135 6.08 13.96 -33.47
N GLU A 136 5.55 15.15 -33.16
CA GLU A 136 6.08 16.40 -33.71
C GLU A 136 7.36 16.86 -33.00
N LYS A 137 7.40 16.74 -31.66
CA LYS A 137 8.51 17.20 -30.83
C LYS A 137 9.59 16.13 -30.64
N LEU A 138 9.21 14.94 -30.15
CA LEU A 138 10.17 13.87 -29.82
C LEU A 138 10.55 13.02 -31.04
N LYS A 139 9.68 12.99 -32.06
CA LYS A 139 9.90 12.33 -33.36
C LYS A 139 10.33 10.85 -33.26
N PRO A 140 9.71 10.01 -32.40
CA PRO A 140 10.03 8.59 -32.39
C PRO A 140 9.51 7.90 -33.68
N PRO A 141 10.09 6.76 -34.07
CA PRO A 141 9.58 5.93 -35.16
C PRO A 141 8.23 5.29 -34.85
N ALA A 142 7.92 5.03 -33.57
CA ALA A 142 6.69 4.40 -33.11
C ALA A 142 6.28 4.90 -31.72
N PHE A 143 4.98 4.99 -31.49
CA PHE A 143 4.38 5.44 -30.24
C PHE A 143 3.20 4.56 -29.86
N GLY A 144 3.24 3.97 -28.66
CA GLY A 144 2.12 3.27 -28.04
C GLY A 144 1.58 4.07 -26.85
N LEU A 145 0.26 4.09 -26.71
CA LEU A 145 -0.43 4.67 -25.55
C LEU A 145 -1.25 3.57 -24.90
N MET A 146 -0.99 3.27 -23.63
CA MET A 146 -1.57 2.12 -22.92
C MET A 146 -2.23 2.56 -21.61
N ASP A 147 -3.46 2.14 -21.38
CA ASP A 147 -4.20 2.36 -20.15
C ASP A 147 -3.51 1.68 -18.94
N ALA A 148 -3.42 2.41 -17.82
CA ALA A 148 -2.76 1.93 -16.62
C ALA A 148 -3.39 0.64 -16.03
N ALA A 149 -4.70 0.46 -16.15
CA ALA A 149 -5.38 -0.74 -15.68
C ALA A 149 -5.09 -1.93 -16.62
N SER A 150 -5.11 -1.70 -17.94
CA SER A 150 -4.66 -2.69 -18.93
C SER A 150 -3.21 -3.12 -18.64
N ALA A 151 -2.30 -2.17 -18.40
CA ALA A 151 -0.92 -2.48 -18.05
C ALA A 151 -0.85 -3.37 -16.79
N THR A 152 -1.56 -3.02 -15.73
CA THR A 152 -1.62 -3.85 -14.51
C THR A 152 -2.09 -5.28 -14.78
N LEU A 153 -3.07 -5.46 -15.66
CA LEU A 153 -3.56 -6.77 -16.06
C LEU A 153 -2.47 -7.62 -16.72
N TYR A 154 -1.68 -7.02 -17.62
CA TYR A 154 -0.51 -7.66 -18.24
C TYR A 154 0.54 -8.08 -17.21
N ALA A 155 0.75 -7.28 -16.15
CA ALA A 155 1.68 -7.61 -15.09
C ALA A 155 1.30 -8.92 -14.39
N TYR A 156 0.01 -9.12 -14.12
CA TYR A 156 -0.52 -10.31 -13.45
C TYR A 156 -0.71 -11.51 -14.40
N GLY A 157 -0.71 -11.29 -15.72
CA GLY A 157 -0.88 -12.35 -16.71
C GLY A 157 -2.26 -13.00 -16.68
N VAL A 158 -3.29 -12.22 -16.33
CA VAL A 158 -4.70 -12.66 -16.29
C VAL A 158 -5.50 -11.94 -17.38
N SER A 159 -6.66 -12.48 -17.77
CA SER A 159 -7.55 -11.85 -18.78
C SER A 159 -8.73 -11.11 -18.17
N THR A 160 -9.10 -11.44 -16.94
CA THR A 160 -10.26 -10.90 -16.22
C THR A 160 -9.84 -10.52 -14.80
N ALA A 161 -10.05 -9.25 -14.42
CA ALA A 161 -9.77 -8.76 -13.08
C ALA A 161 -10.48 -7.44 -12.78
N THR A 162 -10.69 -7.16 -11.49
CA THR A 162 -11.01 -5.83 -10.99
C THR A 162 -9.73 -5.16 -10.50
N ILE A 163 -9.29 -4.11 -11.19
CA ILE A 163 -8.09 -3.34 -10.83
C ILE A 163 -8.50 -2.15 -9.95
N VAL A 164 -7.85 -2.04 -8.79
CA VAL A 164 -7.99 -0.93 -7.84
C VAL A 164 -6.63 -0.25 -7.71
N ASP A 165 -6.45 0.90 -8.35
CA ASP A 165 -5.23 1.71 -8.26
C ASP A 165 -5.39 2.80 -7.20
N VAL A 166 -4.70 2.64 -6.07
CA VAL A 166 -4.71 3.58 -4.94
C VAL A 166 -3.50 4.51 -5.04
N GLY A 167 -3.69 5.66 -5.67
CA GLY A 167 -2.65 6.65 -5.94
C GLY A 167 -2.35 7.60 -4.77
N TYR A 168 -1.79 8.78 -5.09
CA TYR A 168 -1.48 9.80 -4.10
C TYR A 168 -2.74 10.55 -3.62
N GLU A 169 -3.48 11.21 -4.52
CA GLU A 169 -4.69 11.98 -4.17
C GLU A 169 -6.00 11.21 -4.41
N LYS A 170 -5.97 10.24 -5.34
CA LYS A 170 -7.14 9.56 -5.89
C LYS A 170 -6.99 8.05 -5.87
N ALA A 171 -8.10 7.36 -6.10
CA ALA A 171 -8.10 5.98 -6.57
C ALA A 171 -8.89 5.82 -7.88
N ASP A 172 -8.50 4.85 -8.71
CA ASP A 172 -9.28 4.40 -9.86
C ASP A 172 -9.71 2.95 -9.68
N VAL A 173 -10.92 2.61 -10.13
CA VAL A 173 -11.41 1.22 -10.15
C VAL A 173 -11.88 0.86 -11.56
N THR A 174 -11.28 -0.18 -12.11
CA THR A 174 -11.54 -0.64 -13.48
C THR A 174 -11.86 -2.12 -13.48
N ALA A 175 -13.01 -2.51 -14.00
CA ALA A 175 -13.31 -3.91 -14.32
C ALA A 175 -12.82 -4.21 -15.74
N ILE A 176 -12.08 -5.31 -15.90
CA ILE A 176 -11.62 -5.81 -17.19
C ILE A 176 -12.05 -7.26 -17.30
N SER A 177 -12.71 -7.65 -18.40
CA SER A 177 -13.03 -9.05 -18.68
C SER A 177 -12.62 -9.42 -20.09
N ASP A 178 -11.94 -10.56 -20.24
CA ASP A 178 -11.42 -11.03 -21.54
C ASP A 178 -10.60 -9.96 -22.28
N TYR A 179 -9.77 -9.21 -21.53
CA TYR A 179 -8.97 -8.07 -21.99
C TYR A 179 -9.76 -6.83 -22.46
N LEU A 180 -11.08 -6.80 -22.25
CA LEU A 180 -11.93 -5.65 -22.56
C LEU A 180 -12.19 -4.82 -21.30
N VAL A 181 -11.82 -3.55 -21.36
CA VAL A 181 -12.08 -2.56 -20.31
C VAL A 181 -13.56 -2.17 -20.32
N HIS A 182 -14.20 -2.18 -19.15
CA HIS A 182 -15.60 -1.79 -19.00
C HIS A 182 -15.73 -0.31 -18.60
N ASP A 183 -16.00 0.58 -19.57
CA ASP A 183 -16.09 2.02 -19.33
C ASP A 183 -17.35 2.46 -18.57
N THR A 184 -18.52 1.84 -18.82
CA THR A 184 -19.83 2.29 -18.34
C THR A 184 -19.95 2.45 -16.82
N GLY A 185 -19.18 1.70 -16.03
CA GLY A 185 -19.09 1.91 -14.57
C GLY A 185 -17.67 1.92 -14.03
N ARG A 186 -16.71 2.25 -14.90
CA ARG A 186 -15.35 2.56 -14.49
C ARG A 186 -15.37 3.76 -13.53
N ALA A 187 -14.74 3.62 -12.37
CA ALA A 187 -14.68 4.69 -11.39
C ALA A 187 -13.37 5.46 -11.54
N LEU A 188 -13.49 6.73 -11.94
CA LEU A 188 -12.38 7.58 -12.31
C LEU A 188 -12.11 8.61 -11.21
N SER A 189 -10.87 8.62 -10.72
CA SER A 189 -10.32 9.57 -9.77
C SER A 189 -11.24 9.81 -8.58
N VAL A 190 -11.56 8.72 -7.88
CA VAL A 190 -12.32 8.76 -6.64
C VAL A 190 -11.56 9.62 -5.62
N PRO A 191 -12.11 10.76 -5.19
CA PRO A 191 -11.40 11.69 -4.32
C PRO A 191 -11.29 11.13 -2.91
N SER A 192 -10.28 11.60 -2.17
CA SER A 192 -9.96 11.17 -0.80
C SER A 192 -9.81 9.65 -0.64
N CYS A 193 -9.46 8.96 -1.72
CA CYS A 193 -9.12 7.53 -1.72
C CYS A 193 -7.65 7.26 -2.04
N GLY A 194 -6.80 8.29 -2.05
CA GLY A 194 -5.35 8.14 -2.19
C GLY A 194 -4.61 8.13 -0.85
N GLY A 195 -3.30 7.93 -0.91
CA GLY A 195 -2.41 7.96 0.26
C GLY A 195 -2.36 9.30 0.99
N GLU A 196 -2.67 10.42 0.32
CA GLU A 196 -2.78 11.74 0.95
C GLU A 196 -3.94 11.81 1.94
N ALA A 197 -5.09 11.20 1.63
CA ALA A 197 -6.24 11.20 2.54
C ALA A 197 -5.90 10.55 3.88
N MET A 198 -5.04 9.52 3.88
CA MET A 198 -4.52 8.90 5.10
C MET A 198 -3.57 9.81 5.86
N THR A 199 -2.71 10.55 5.16
CA THR A 199 -1.82 11.55 5.76
C THR A 199 -2.62 12.69 6.39
N GLU A 200 -3.62 13.20 5.69
CA GLU A 200 -4.51 14.24 6.21
C GLU A 200 -5.30 13.75 7.42
N ARG A 201 -5.72 12.49 7.41
CA ARG A 201 -6.38 11.90 8.56
C ARG A 201 -5.45 11.83 9.78
N LEU A 202 -4.21 11.39 9.60
CA LEU A 202 -3.21 11.38 10.68
C LEU A 202 -2.94 12.82 11.17
N PHE A 203 -2.84 13.78 10.27
CA PHE A 203 -2.64 15.19 10.63
C PHE A 203 -3.81 15.74 11.45
N GLN A 204 -5.07 15.45 11.07
CA GLN A 204 -6.23 15.84 11.86
C GLN A 204 -6.20 15.27 13.29
N LEU A 205 -5.64 14.08 13.48
CA LEU A 205 -5.54 13.42 14.79
C LEU A 205 -4.36 13.94 15.62
N LEU A 206 -3.24 14.29 14.99
CA LEU A 206 -1.96 14.57 15.65
C LEU A 206 -1.56 16.06 15.63
N ALA A 207 -2.28 16.93 14.92
CA ALA A 207 -1.97 18.36 14.83
C ALA A 207 -1.97 19.05 16.20
N SER A 208 -2.87 18.67 17.10
CA SER A 208 -2.92 19.18 18.48
C SER A 208 -1.68 18.80 19.31
N ARG A 209 -0.95 17.76 18.89
CA ARG A 209 0.31 17.30 19.51
C ARG A 209 1.55 17.86 18.82
N GLY A 210 1.39 18.84 17.92
CA GLY A 210 2.50 19.53 17.25
C GLY A 210 3.05 18.81 16.00
N PHE A 211 2.38 17.79 15.49
CA PHE A 211 2.83 17.08 14.27
C PHE A 211 2.43 17.87 13.03
N SER A 212 3.38 18.10 12.11
CA SER A 212 3.10 18.69 10.80
C SER A 212 2.57 17.63 9.81
N LYS A 213 2.05 18.07 8.65
CA LYS A 213 1.58 17.17 7.58
C LYS A 213 2.73 16.29 7.06
N GLU A 214 3.96 16.83 7.00
CA GLU A 214 5.17 16.11 6.60
C GLU A 214 5.55 15.02 7.61
N VAL A 215 5.47 15.31 8.91
CA VAL A 215 5.72 14.29 9.95
C VAL A 215 4.67 13.18 9.86
N CYS A 216 3.41 13.52 9.58
CA CYS A 216 2.35 12.53 9.37
C CYS A 216 2.57 11.68 8.10
N GLU A 217 3.13 12.26 7.03
CA GLU A 217 3.52 11.50 5.82
C GLU A 217 4.61 10.49 6.13
N GLN A 218 5.60 10.87 6.95
CA GLN A 218 6.65 9.98 7.41
C GLN A 218 6.12 8.89 8.36
N LEU A 219 5.19 9.23 9.26
CA LEU A 219 4.50 8.26 10.11
C LEU A 219 3.74 7.23 9.26
N LYS A 220 2.98 7.66 8.26
CA LYS A 220 2.24 6.78 7.35
C LYS A 220 3.14 5.76 6.65
N LYS A 221 4.35 6.17 6.24
CA LYS A 221 5.34 5.30 5.61
C LYS A 221 6.09 4.42 6.61
N ASN A 222 5.99 4.70 7.91
CA ASN A 222 6.71 3.97 8.94
C ASN A 222 6.04 2.61 9.25
N PRO A 223 6.81 1.53 9.49
CA PRO A 223 6.28 0.21 9.85
C PRO A 223 5.37 0.14 11.10
N ILE A 224 5.33 1.18 11.94
CA ILE A 224 4.42 1.24 13.09
C ILE A 224 3.02 1.73 12.73
N CYS A 225 2.85 2.36 11.56
CA CYS A 225 1.55 2.74 11.03
C CYS A 225 0.99 1.56 10.25
N GLU A 226 -0.09 0.99 10.77
CA GLU A 226 -0.76 -0.16 10.16
C GLU A 226 -2.27 -0.04 10.33
N ILE A 227 -3.02 -0.48 9.33
CA ILE A 227 -4.48 -0.50 9.38
C ILE A 227 -4.88 -1.86 9.90
N LEU A 228 -5.57 -1.86 11.03
CA LEU A 228 -6.07 -3.09 11.62
C LEU A 228 -7.41 -3.47 10.98
N PRO A 229 -7.68 -4.76 10.77
CA PRO A 229 -9.00 -5.25 10.40
C PRO A 229 -10.09 -4.78 11.39
N PRO A 230 -11.35 -4.60 10.94
CA PRO A 230 -12.44 -4.11 11.80
C PRO A 230 -12.73 -4.96 13.05
N ASP A 231 -12.34 -6.22 13.06
CA ASP A 231 -12.52 -7.19 14.15
C ASP A 231 -11.44 -7.11 15.24
N VAL A 232 -10.36 -6.36 15.01
CA VAL A 232 -9.26 -6.21 15.98
C VAL A 232 -9.47 -4.95 16.82
N GLU A 233 -9.65 -5.13 18.13
CA GLU A 233 -9.79 -4.02 19.07
C GLU A 233 -8.48 -3.24 19.24
N LEU A 234 -8.60 -1.91 19.34
CA LEU A 234 -7.47 -1.03 19.61
C LEU A 234 -7.00 -1.15 21.07
N PRO A 235 -5.69 -1.05 21.33
CA PRO A 235 -5.15 -0.96 22.69
C PRO A 235 -5.83 0.16 23.49
N SER A 236 -6.35 -0.18 24.66
CA SER A 236 -6.90 0.79 25.62
C SER A 236 -6.31 0.55 27.01
N GLU A 237 -6.20 1.62 27.79
CA GLU A 237 -5.64 1.58 29.16
C GLU A 237 -6.51 0.75 30.13
N ASN A 238 -7.80 0.55 29.79
CA ASN A 238 -8.80 -0.14 30.60
C ASN A 238 -9.20 -1.53 30.06
N ALA A 239 -8.48 -2.08 29.09
CA ALA A 239 -8.79 -3.41 28.57
C ALA A 239 -8.59 -4.46 29.69
N PRO A 240 -9.58 -5.31 30.00
CA PRO A 240 -9.36 -6.44 30.91
C PRO A 240 -8.23 -7.29 30.30
N ALA A 241 -7.26 -7.69 31.12
CA ALA A 241 -6.16 -8.53 30.69
C ALA A 241 -6.72 -9.73 29.90
N SER A 242 -6.56 -9.71 28.58
CA SER A 242 -7.06 -10.77 27.72
C SER A 242 -6.40 -12.08 28.14
N ALA A 243 -7.17 -13.17 28.14
CA ALA A 243 -6.78 -14.51 28.58
C ALA A 243 -5.69 -15.18 27.69
N ASP A 244 -4.93 -14.38 26.96
CA ASP A 244 -3.97 -14.77 25.94
C ASP A 244 -2.56 -14.28 26.33
N GLN A 245 -2.25 -14.34 27.62
CA GLN A 245 -0.87 -14.35 28.06
C GLN A 245 -0.28 -15.73 27.74
N PRO A 246 0.83 -15.82 26.97
CA PRO A 246 1.63 -17.03 27.00
C PRO A 246 2.08 -17.21 28.46
N SER A 247 1.60 -18.27 29.10
CA SER A 247 2.03 -18.63 30.44
C SER A 247 3.55 -18.64 30.47
N ASN A 248 4.13 -17.83 31.35
CA ASN A 248 5.56 -17.83 31.55
C ASN A 248 5.96 -19.27 31.94
N PRO A 249 6.80 -19.99 31.16
CA PRO A 249 7.14 -21.37 31.45
C PRO A 249 7.85 -21.52 32.82
N ALA A 250 8.38 -20.42 33.37
CA ALA A 250 8.94 -20.40 34.72
C ALA A 250 7.89 -20.55 35.84
N ALA A 251 6.64 -20.14 35.62
CA ALA A 251 5.57 -20.28 36.61
C ALA A 251 5.06 -21.74 36.69
N ALA A 252 5.09 -22.46 35.57
CA ALA A 252 4.69 -23.87 35.50
C ALA A 252 5.74 -24.84 36.08
N ALA A 253 6.99 -24.39 36.26
CA ALA A 253 8.07 -25.21 36.81
C ALA A 253 8.17 -25.14 38.35
N SER A 254 7.46 -24.23 39.01
CA SER A 254 7.62 -23.98 40.45
C SER A 254 6.47 -24.49 41.33
N THR A 255 5.45 -25.13 40.76
CA THR A 255 4.40 -25.81 41.53
C THR A 255 4.19 -27.19 40.95
N GLY A 256 5.00 -28.15 41.40
CA GLY A 256 4.77 -29.56 41.11
C GLY A 256 3.46 -30.02 41.73
N ALA A 257 2.44 -30.23 40.91
CA ALA A 257 1.28 -31.05 41.25
C ALA A 257 0.63 -31.57 39.96
N GLU A 258 0.66 -32.89 39.79
CA GLU A 258 -0.03 -33.62 38.73
C GLU A 258 -1.54 -33.67 39.00
N GLY A 259 -2.33 -33.45 37.93
CA GLY A 259 -3.63 -34.08 37.66
C GLY A 259 -4.86 -33.69 38.52
N SER A 260 -5.92 -33.24 37.85
CA SER A 260 -7.28 -33.83 37.96
C SER A 260 -8.30 -33.12 37.05
N GLY A 261 -9.15 -33.92 36.39
CA GLY A 261 -10.12 -33.53 35.36
C GLY A 261 -11.41 -32.84 35.85
N PRO A 262 -12.42 -32.68 34.98
CA PRO A 262 -13.50 -31.72 35.16
C PRO A 262 -14.63 -32.29 36.03
N GLY A 263 -14.97 -31.57 37.11
CA GLY A 263 -16.27 -31.66 37.77
C GLY A 263 -16.22 -31.83 39.28
N GLN A 264 -16.22 -30.71 40.02
CA GLN A 264 -17.00 -30.56 41.26
C GLN A 264 -16.97 -29.11 41.76
N ARG A 265 -18.15 -28.49 41.79
CA ARG A 265 -18.45 -27.39 42.73
C ARG A 265 -18.75 -28.05 44.08
N THR A 266 -18.20 -27.53 45.18
CA THR A 266 -18.97 -26.88 46.28
C THR A 266 -18.09 -26.54 47.50
N THR A 267 -18.26 -25.29 47.95
CA THR A 267 -18.38 -24.79 49.34
C THR A 267 -17.19 -24.70 50.30
N THR A 268 -16.83 -23.42 50.54
CA THR A 268 -16.70 -22.70 51.83
C THR A 268 -15.55 -22.97 52.82
N ALA A 269 -14.91 -21.84 53.15
CA ALA A 269 -14.31 -21.40 54.42
C ALA A 269 -12.80 -21.68 54.66
N ALA A 270 -11.97 -20.63 54.58
CA ALA A 270 -11.47 -19.90 55.76
C ALA A 270 -10.34 -18.89 55.38
N LEU A 271 -10.56 -17.62 55.77
CA LEU A 271 -9.64 -16.63 56.36
C LEU A 271 -8.14 -16.61 55.97
N GLY A 272 -7.64 -15.44 55.56
CA GLY A 272 -6.24 -15.08 55.79
C GLY A 272 -5.62 -14.05 54.83
N GLU A 273 -5.58 -12.79 55.28
CA GLU A 273 -4.49 -11.82 55.10
C GLU A 273 -4.16 -11.22 53.72
N THR A 274 -4.52 -9.93 53.60
CA THR A 274 -3.94 -8.91 52.72
C THR A 274 -2.44 -8.74 52.95
N PRO A 275 -1.58 -8.70 51.90
CA PRO A 275 -0.18 -8.35 52.06
C PRO A 275 0.00 -6.85 52.32
N LEU A 276 0.72 -6.57 53.41
CA LEU A 276 1.07 -5.26 53.94
C LEU A 276 1.93 -4.44 52.97
N GLY A 277 1.68 -3.12 52.97
CA GLY A 277 2.52 -2.13 52.32
C GLY A 277 3.90 -1.97 52.97
N PRO A 278 4.86 -1.31 52.29
CA PRO A 278 6.23 -1.19 52.78
C PRO A 278 6.30 -0.33 54.04
N GLY A 279 7.02 -0.83 55.05
CA GLY A 279 7.19 -0.21 56.37
C GLY A 279 8.07 1.05 56.40
N PRO A 280 8.17 1.69 57.58
CA PRO A 280 8.69 3.04 57.76
C PRO A 280 10.22 3.06 57.65
N GLY A 281 10.74 3.79 56.66
CA GLY A 281 12.17 3.98 56.45
C GLY A 281 12.60 4.48 55.07
N THR A 282 11.70 4.60 54.10
CA THR A 282 12.00 5.20 52.80
C THR A 282 11.80 6.71 52.82
N GLN A 283 12.91 7.42 52.83
CA GLN A 283 12.98 8.87 52.70
C GLN A 283 12.59 9.26 51.26
N VAL A 284 11.40 9.84 51.11
CA VAL A 284 10.94 10.50 49.87
C VAL A 284 11.74 11.79 49.70
N GLY A 285 12.57 11.82 48.65
CA GLY A 285 13.21 13.04 48.16
C GLY A 285 12.16 13.95 47.53
N SER A 286 12.24 15.24 47.85
CA SER A 286 11.37 16.32 47.42
C SER A 286 11.14 16.36 45.90
N GLU A 287 9.87 16.36 45.51
CA GLU A 287 9.42 16.75 44.17
C GLU A 287 9.81 18.20 43.91
N GLN A 288 10.66 18.38 42.90
CA GLN A 288 10.87 19.67 42.28
C GLN A 288 9.87 19.76 41.12
N GLN A 289 8.89 20.62 41.32
CA GLN A 289 7.85 21.00 40.38
C GLN A 289 8.50 21.72 39.19
N ASP A 290 8.59 21.05 38.03
CA ASP A 290 8.93 21.69 36.75
C ASP A 290 7.89 21.34 35.69
N GLY A 291 7.08 22.36 35.36
CA GLY A 291 6.57 22.69 34.03
C GLY A 291 5.86 21.62 33.20
N GLU A 292 4.53 21.71 33.17
CA GLU A 292 3.69 21.24 32.06
C GLU A 292 4.13 21.87 30.72
N ASP A 293 3.81 21.16 29.63
CA ASP A 293 3.74 21.61 28.22
C ASP A 293 4.95 21.39 27.29
N ASN A 294 5.40 20.13 27.10
CA ASN A 294 5.81 19.61 25.77
C ASN A 294 6.10 18.09 25.76
N GLU A 295 5.20 17.28 26.31
CA GLU A 295 5.40 15.83 26.44
C GLU A 295 5.12 15.10 25.12
N GLY A 296 6.08 15.13 24.18
CA GLY A 296 5.99 14.32 22.96
C GLY A 296 7.02 14.56 21.86
N VAL A 297 7.71 15.69 21.86
CA VAL A 297 8.79 16.00 20.90
C VAL A 297 9.98 16.50 21.70
N LEU A 298 11.10 15.77 21.65
CA LEU A 298 12.33 16.20 22.32
C LEU A 298 12.83 17.49 21.63
N ASP A 299 12.78 18.63 22.32
CA ASP A 299 13.19 19.92 21.76
C ASP A 299 14.72 20.05 21.72
N ILE A 300 15.32 19.51 20.67
CA ILE A 300 16.76 19.57 20.43
C ILE A 300 17.19 21.00 20.05
N ALA A 301 16.28 21.84 19.54
CA ALA A 301 16.65 23.20 19.13
C ALA A 301 17.05 24.05 20.33
N SER A 302 16.29 24.01 21.44
CA SER A 302 16.67 24.72 22.67
C SER A 302 17.95 24.19 23.32
N ILE A 303 18.22 22.88 23.21
CA ILE A 303 19.45 22.25 23.71
C ILE A 303 20.69 22.71 22.90
N VAL A 304 20.54 22.84 21.58
CA VAL A 304 21.65 23.21 20.68
C VAL A 304 21.86 24.73 20.62
N THR A 305 20.81 25.55 20.68
CA THR A 305 20.95 27.02 20.73
C THR A 305 21.27 27.54 22.13
N GLY A 306 20.97 26.77 23.18
CA GLY A 306 21.20 27.15 24.58
C GLY A 306 22.62 26.90 25.11
N GLY A 307 23.51 26.27 24.34
CA GLY A 307 24.89 26.00 24.76
C GLY A 307 25.07 24.89 25.81
N ASN A 308 24.00 24.18 26.18
CA ASN A 308 24.00 23.13 27.22
C ASN A 308 24.18 21.69 26.68
N MET A 309 24.78 21.53 25.50
CA MET A 309 25.02 20.21 24.88
C MET A 309 25.82 19.26 25.80
N THR A 310 26.79 19.78 26.53
CA THR A 310 27.64 19.00 27.45
C THR A 310 26.87 18.48 28.67
N GLU A 311 26.01 19.28 29.29
CA GLU A 311 25.18 18.85 30.44
C GLU A 311 24.16 17.77 30.06
N PHE A 312 23.58 17.85 28.86
CA PHE A 312 22.63 16.84 28.37
C PHE A 312 23.32 15.48 28.12
N LEU A 313 24.52 15.50 27.53
CA LEU A 313 25.32 14.30 27.31
C LEU A 313 25.74 13.65 28.64
N GLU A 314 26.14 14.46 29.64
CA GLU A 314 26.50 13.98 30.97
C GLU A 314 25.31 13.40 31.75
N ARG A 315 24.12 14.03 31.67
CA ARG A 315 22.89 13.53 32.32
C ARG A 315 22.47 12.19 31.71
N LYS A 316 22.59 12.04 30.39
CA LYS A 316 22.28 10.80 29.67
C LYS A 316 23.31 9.70 29.94
N GLU A 317 24.59 10.04 30.09
CA GLU A 317 25.63 9.10 30.54
C GLU A 317 25.40 8.64 31.98
N LYS A 318 24.97 9.54 32.86
CA LYS A 318 24.67 9.25 34.27
C LYS A 318 23.45 8.32 34.40
N GLU A 319 22.40 8.56 33.62
CA GLU A 319 21.22 7.69 33.55
C GLU A 319 21.57 6.30 32.97
N LYS A 320 22.44 6.26 31.94
CA LYS A 320 22.97 5.01 31.37
C LYS A 320 23.84 4.25 32.36
N ALA A 321 24.66 4.94 33.15
CA ALA A 321 25.50 4.38 34.20
C ALA A 321 24.66 3.81 35.36
N GLU A 322 23.61 4.51 35.79
CA GLU A 322 22.65 4.00 36.79
C GLU A 322 21.91 2.76 36.28
N ARG A 323 21.49 2.75 35.01
CA ARG A 323 20.82 1.60 34.40
C ARG A 323 21.74 0.38 34.24
N LEU A 324 23.03 0.61 34.01
CA LEU A 324 24.06 -0.44 33.98
C LEU A 324 24.42 -0.94 35.39
N ALA A 325 24.43 -0.06 36.39
CA ALA A 325 24.62 -0.42 37.79
C ALA A 325 23.44 -1.23 38.35
N ALA A 326 22.21 -0.88 37.97
CA ALA A 326 21.01 -1.65 38.29
C ALA A 326 21.04 -3.07 37.68
N LYS A 327 21.63 -3.23 36.49
CA LYS A 327 21.85 -4.54 35.86
C LYS A 327 22.93 -5.39 36.53
N LYS A 328 23.94 -4.79 37.16
CA LYS A 328 25.02 -5.53 37.85
C LYS A 328 24.62 -6.06 39.22
N LYS A 329 23.55 -5.55 39.85
CA LYS A 329 23.03 -6.09 41.11
C LYS A 329 22.12 -7.32 40.95
N GLY A 330 21.81 -7.74 39.73
CA GLY A 330 20.88 -8.84 39.44
C GLY A 330 21.50 -10.17 39.00
N THR A 331 22.82 -10.35 39.07
CA THR A 331 23.49 -11.49 38.43
C THR A 331 24.19 -12.43 39.41
N GLU A 332 23.41 -13.11 40.25
CA GLU A 332 23.78 -14.43 40.80
C GLU A 332 22.53 -15.33 40.81
N ALA A 333 22.21 -15.92 39.65
CA ALA A 333 21.59 -17.23 39.49
C ALA A 333 21.40 -17.48 37.98
N GLY A 334 22.04 -18.54 37.47
CA GLY A 334 21.99 -18.90 36.06
C GLY A 334 20.64 -19.45 35.63
N SER A 335 20.11 -18.92 34.53
CA SER A 335 19.38 -19.69 33.52
C SER A 335 19.44 -18.92 32.20
N ALA A 336 19.66 -19.63 31.10
CA ALA A 336 19.58 -19.09 29.75
C ALA A 336 18.11 -18.71 29.45
N GLY A 337 17.70 -17.52 29.87
CA GLY A 337 16.37 -16.98 29.60
C GLY A 337 16.24 -16.60 28.12
N ALA A 338 15.23 -17.16 27.46
CA ALA A 338 14.79 -16.75 26.13
C ALA A 338 14.65 -15.22 26.07
N LYS A 339 15.14 -14.60 25.00
CA LYS A 339 14.93 -13.17 24.73
C LYS A 339 13.42 -12.88 24.85
N PRO A 340 12.97 -11.92 25.68
CA PRO A 340 11.55 -11.64 25.83
C PRO A 340 10.97 -11.26 24.46
N ALA A 341 9.94 -11.99 24.03
CA ALA A 341 9.24 -11.72 22.78
C ALA A 341 8.73 -10.28 22.81
N LYS A 342 9.19 -9.46 21.85
CA LYS A 342 8.69 -8.09 21.71
C LYS A 342 7.18 -8.17 21.45
N LEU A 343 6.37 -7.53 22.30
CA LEU A 343 4.93 -7.40 22.10
C LEU A 343 4.65 -6.87 20.67
N PRO A 344 3.69 -7.46 19.94
CA PRO A 344 3.22 -6.96 18.64
C PRO A 344 2.83 -5.49 18.73
N ASN A 345 3.00 -4.74 17.63
CA ASN A 345 2.68 -3.32 17.59
C ASN A 345 1.22 -3.05 17.99
N SER A 346 0.29 -3.88 17.52
CA SER A 346 -1.14 -3.87 17.85
C SER A 346 -1.48 -4.10 19.33
N LYS A 347 -0.53 -4.57 20.17
CA LYS A 347 -0.74 -4.75 21.61
C LYS A 347 -0.12 -3.63 22.46
N ARG A 348 0.55 -2.66 21.85
CA ARG A 348 1.19 -1.54 22.55
C ARG A 348 0.26 -0.34 22.58
N LEU A 349 0.20 0.38 23.70
CA LEU A 349 -0.53 1.66 23.75
C LEU A 349 0.18 2.73 22.91
N LYS A 350 1.49 2.84 23.10
CA LYS A 350 2.36 3.83 22.44
C LYS A 350 3.52 3.14 21.74
N ASN A 351 4.02 3.76 20.68
CA ASN A 351 5.23 3.33 19.98
C ASN A 351 5.97 4.56 19.46
N THR A 352 7.29 4.47 19.33
CA THR A 352 8.10 5.57 18.83
C THR A 352 8.55 5.33 17.40
N PHE A 353 8.73 6.41 16.65
CA PHE A 353 9.37 6.38 15.34
C PHE A 353 10.31 7.58 15.18
N VAL A 354 11.28 7.42 14.30
CA VAL A 354 12.23 8.47 13.94
C VAL A 354 11.77 9.09 12.61
N TYR A 355 11.78 10.41 12.56
CA TYR A 355 11.43 11.21 11.38
C TYR A 355 12.49 12.29 11.12
N GLU A 356 12.55 12.76 9.88
CA GLU A 356 13.40 13.87 9.46
C GLU A 356 12.66 15.19 9.62
N ASP A 357 13.28 16.16 10.30
CA ASP A 357 12.76 17.50 10.49
C ASP A 357 13.28 18.43 9.38
N HIS A 358 12.50 18.48 8.29
CA HIS A 358 12.81 19.32 7.14
C HIS A 358 12.69 20.82 7.47
N ASN A 359 11.76 21.19 8.35
CA ASN A 359 11.58 22.59 8.76
C ASN A 359 12.81 23.13 9.50
N LEU A 360 13.36 22.33 10.41
CA LEU A 360 14.58 22.69 11.13
C LEU A 360 15.79 22.75 10.19
N ARG A 361 15.87 21.83 9.22
CA ARG A 361 16.92 21.85 8.19
C ARG A 361 16.84 23.13 7.35
N ASP A 362 15.65 23.52 6.91
CA ASP A 362 15.44 24.74 6.12
C ASP A 362 15.74 25.99 6.93
N ALA A 363 15.36 26.03 8.21
CA ALA A 363 15.71 27.13 9.12
C ALA A 363 17.24 27.25 9.32
N MET A 364 17.96 26.12 9.43
CA MET A 364 19.42 26.13 9.51
C MET A 364 20.07 26.60 8.19
N LYS A 365 19.53 26.20 7.04
CA LYS A 365 20.00 26.70 5.74
C LYS A 365 19.78 28.20 5.59
N GLN A 366 18.62 28.72 6.02
CA GLN A 366 18.35 30.16 6.05
C GLN A 366 19.30 30.94 6.98
N GLN A 367 19.89 30.28 7.97
CA GLN A 367 20.92 30.83 8.85
C GLN A 367 22.36 30.62 8.33
N ASN A 368 22.53 30.30 7.04
CA ASN A 368 23.83 30.09 6.37
C ASN A 368 24.68 28.92 6.93
N TYR A 369 24.07 27.92 7.56
CA TYR A 369 24.78 26.67 7.85
C TYR A 369 24.97 25.86 6.56
N SER A 370 26.21 25.44 6.28
CA SER A 370 26.50 24.57 5.14
C SER A 370 25.99 23.14 5.38
N ASP A 371 25.65 22.42 4.31
CA ASP A 371 25.19 21.02 4.40
C ASP A 371 26.18 20.13 5.16
N LYS A 372 27.48 20.40 5.02
CA LYS A 372 28.54 19.70 5.76
C LYS A 372 28.50 19.99 7.26
N GLN A 373 28.27 21.23 7.67
CA GLN A 373 28.12 21.58 9.09
C GLN A 373 26.88 20.94 9.71
N ILE A 374 25.76 20.90 8.97
CA ILE A 374 24.53 20.24 9.44
C ILE A 374 24.76 18.73 9.58
N ALA A 375 25.43 18.10 8.61
CA ALA A 375 25.79 16.68 8.67
C ALA A 375 26.74 16.35 9.83
N ASP A 376 27.77 17.17 10.06
CA ASP A 376 28.72 17.00 11.16
C ASP A 376 28.03 17.16 12.53
N MET A 377 27.10 18.12 12.66
CA MET A 377 26.29 18.31 13.87
C MET A 377 25.37 17.10 14.14
N GLN A 378 24.71 16.57 13.09
CA GLN A 378 23.86 15.38 13.22
C GLN A 378 24.68 14.13 13.58
N ALA A 379 25.85 13.95 12.96
CA ALA A 379 26.75 12.84 13.26
C ALA A 379 27.22 12.86 14.72
N ALA A 380 27.47 14.03 15.29
CA ALA A 380 27.81 14.18 16.72
C ALA A 380 26.66 13.73 17.64
N VAL A 381 25.41 13.94 17.24
CA VAL A 381 24.21 13.51 18.00
C VAL A 381 23.99 11.99 17.89
N ASP A 382 24.17 11.40 16.70
CA ASP A 382 23.97 9.97 16.46
C ASP A 382 25.05 9.08 17.10
N VAL A 383 26.29 9.58 17.26
CA VAL A 383 27.35 8.84 17.95
C VAL A 383 27.03 8.61 19.45
N GLY A 384 26.18 9.45 20.06
CA GLY A 384 25.71 9.28 21.44
C GLY A 384 24.64 8.19 21.63
N THR A 385 23.99 7.73 20.56
CA THR A 385 22.84 6.79 20.60
C THR A 385 23.16 5.40 20.05
N ALA A 386 24.33 5.19 19.43
CA ALA A 386 24.72 3.88 18.90
C ALA A 386 25.03 2.84 19.99
N LYS A 387 24.07 1.90 20.20
CA LYS A 387 24.40 0.54 20.66
C LYS A 387 25.27 -0.11 19.58
N LYS A 388 26.49 -0.54 19.94
CA LYS A 388 27.24 -1.54 19.18
C LYS A 388 26.35 -2.77 18.99
N SER A 389 25.83 -2.98 17.78
CA SER A 389 25.55 -4.30 17.27
C SER A 389 26.88 -4.85 16.77
N ASP A 390 27.41 -5.87 17.44
CA ASP A 390 28.54 -6.66 16.92
C ASP A 390 28.12 -7.25 15.57
N ALA A 391 28.77 -6.78 14.51
CA ALA A 391 28.76 -7.41 13.21
C ALA A 391 30.02 -8.28 13.12
N ASP A 392 29.78 -9.59 13.11
CA ASP A 392 30.75 -10.61 12.72
C ASP A 392 31.13 -10.41 11.24
N ALA A 393 32.42 -10.54 10.96
CA ALA A 393 32.99 -10.34 9.64
C ALA A 393 32.73 -11.58 8.77
N GLY A 394 31.97 -11.41 7.70
CA GLY A 394 31.75 -12.42 6.67
C GLY A 394 31.76 -11.78 5.29
N ASP A 395 32.89 -11.89 4.62
CA ASP A 395 33.17 -11.52 3.24
C ASP A 395 32.16 -12.16 2.26
N GLY A 396 31.74 -11.39 1.25
CA GLY A 396 30.69 -11.79 0.30
C GLY A 396 30.24 -10.63 -0.58
N ASP A 397 31.08 -10.32 -1.57
CA ASP A 397 30.85 -9.40 -2.69
C ASP A 397 29.41 -9.51 -3.25
N ARG A 398 28.56 -8.55 -2.90
CA ARG A 398 27.26 -8.29 -3.54
C ARG A 398 27.34 -6.89 -4.14
N LEU A 399 27.44 -6.84 -5.45
CA LEU A 399 27.28 -5.63 -6.25
C LEU A 399 25.91 -5.01 -5.94
N VAL A 400 25.93 -3.94 -5.15
CA VAL A 400 24.78 -3.07 -4.89
C VAL A 400 24.48 -2.31 -6.18
N SER A 401 23.22 -2.29 -6.60
CA SER A 401 22.79 -1.57 -7.79
C SER A 401 23.00 -0.06 -7.66
N ASP A 402 23.51 0.56 -8.72
CA ASP A 402 23.87 1.99 -8.82
C ASP A 402 22.74 2.98 -8.45
N GLY A 403 21.48 2.52 -8.34
CA GLY A 403 20.34 3.34 -7.96
C GLY A 403 20.17 3.58 -6.45
N ALA A 404 20.78 2.76 -5.59
CA ALA A 404 20.73 2.94 -4.14
C ALA A 404 21.79 3.94 -3.63
N LEU A 405 22.77 4.29 -4.47
CA LEU A 405 23.84 5.23 -4.14
C LEU A 405 23.38 6.69 -4.21
N ASP A 406 22.40 7.03 -5.06
CA ASP A 406 21.90 8.41 -5.18
C ASP A 406 21.06 8.85 -3.96
N ASP A 407 20.29 7.96 -3.35
CA ASP A 407 19.57 8.25 -2.09
C ASP A 407 20.56 8.42 -0.91
N LEU A 408 21.68 7.70 -0.91
CA LEU A 408 22.71 7.82 0.14
C LEU A 408 23.54 9.10 0.02
N HIS A 409 23.70 9.64 -1.19
CA HIS A 409 24.44 10.88 -1.43
C HIS A 409 23.60 12.16 -1.32
N ALA A 410 22.26 12.09 -1.43
CA ALA A 410 21.36 13.23 -1.22
C ALA A 410 21.04 13.52 0.27
N HIS A 411 21.17 12.51 1.15
CA HIS A 411 20.73 12.58 2.56
C HIS A 411 21.83 12.94 3.58
N GLY A 412 22.99 13.44 3.12
CA GLY A 412 24.03 13.99 3.99
C GLY A 412 23.57 15.28 4.70
N GLY A 413 22.92 15.14 5.86
CA GLY A 413 22.52 16.26 6.74
C GLY A 413 21.04 16.32 7.12
N ALA A 414 20.27 15.22 7.02
CA ALA A 414 18.89 15.21 7.51
C ALA A 414 18.88 15.22 9.06
N ILE A 415 18.24 16.23 9.66
CA ILE A 415 18.12 16.32 11.12
C ILE A 415 17.02 15.35 11.56
N ARG A 416 17.37 14.36 12.38
CA ARG A 416 16.43 13.30 12.80
C ARG A 416 15.89 13.56 14.21
N ARG A 417 14.59 13.36 14.39
CA ARG A 417 13.88 13.46 15.66
C ARG A 417 13.11 12.19 15.96
N GLU A 418 12.94 11.87 17.24
CA GLU A 418 12.08 10.78 17.70
C GLU A 418 10.73 11.35 18.15
N ALA A 419 9.64 10.69 17.76
CA ALA A 419 8.28 11.03 18.15
C ALA A 419 7.55 9.80 18.69
N GLU A 420 6.78 10.00 19.76
CA GLU A 420 5.91 8.97 20.34
C GLU A 420 4.47 9.11 19.85
N VAL A 421 3.91 8.03 19.31
CA VAL A 421 2.55 7.97 18.75
C VAL A 421 1.73 6.92 19.49
N GLY A 422 0.50 7.28 19.82
CA GLY A 422 -0.47 6.41 20.46
C GLY A 422 -1.27 5.61 19.44
N ILE A 423 -2.55 5.40 19.71
CA ILE A 423 -3.46 4.63 18.85
C ILE A 423 -3.69 5.23 17.46
N GLU A 424 -3.33 6.50 17.25
CA GLU A 424 -3.51 7.21 15.98
C GLU A 424 -2.78 6.53 14.83
N ARG A 425 -1.69 5.81 15.11
CA ARG A 425 -0.95 4.99 14.12
C ARG A 425 -1.78 3.86 13.51
N PHE A 426 -2.93 3.52 14.11
CA PHE A 426 -3.89 2.54 13.58
C PHE A 426 -5.09 3.18 12.86
N GLN A 427 -5.17 4.51 12.86
CA GLN A 427 -6.38 5.24 12.49
C GLN A 427 -6.27 5.97 11.16
N ALA A 428 -5.19 5.75 10.39
CA ALA A 428 -4.95 6.37 9.09
C ALA A 428 -6.14 6.19 8.12
N ALA A 429 -6.82 5.04 8.15
CA ALA A 429 -7.96 4.74 7.27
C ALA A 429 -9.34 5.10 7.86
N THR A 430 -9.42 5.69 9.05
CA THR A 430 -10.71 6.00 9.72
C THR A 430 -11.48 7.15 9.06
N GLY A 431 -10.92 7.80 8.03
CA GLY A 431 -11.59 8.82 7.21
C GLY A 431 -12.61 8.28 6.21
N GLY A 432 -12.98 6.99 6.27
CA GLY A 432 -13.96 6.36 5.38
C GLY A 432 -13.41 5.93 4.01
N ILE A 433 -12.08 5.88 3.84
CA ILE A 433 -11.43 5.44 2.61
C ILE A 433 -11.80 3.99 2.23
N LEU A 434 -11.82 3.09 3.21
CA LEU A 434 -12.13 1.67 2.98
C LEU A 434 -13.59 1.49 2.55
N ASP A 435 -14.53 2.15 3.23
CA ASP A 435 -15.95 2.12 2.87
C ASP A 435 -16.20 2.68 1.47
N ARG A 436 -15.57 3.83 1.15
CA ARG A 436 -15.74 4.46 -0.16
C ARG A 436 -15.19 3.58 -1.27
N LEU A 437 -14.00 2.98 -1.08
CA LEU A 437 -13.44 2.04 -2.05
C LEU A 437 -14.31 0.79 -2.19
N ALA A 438 -14.79 0.22 -1.08
CA ALA A 438 -15.67 -0.95 -1.12
C ALA A 438 -16.94 -0.67 -1.93
N ASP A 439 -17.60 0.47 -1.68
CA ASP A 439 -18.82 0.87 -2.39
C ASP A 439 -18.56 1.10 -3.89
N VAL A 440 -17.43 1.72 -4.22
CA VAL A 440 -17.03 1.96 -5.61
C VAL A 440 -16.74 0.65 -6.34
N ILE A 441 -15.94 -0.24 -5.74
CA ILE A 441 -15.63 -1.56 -6.29
C ILE A 441 -16.91 -2.34 -6.58
N TYR A 442 -17.84 -2.37 -5.61
CA TYR A 442 -19.11 -3.03 -5.80
C TYR A 442 -19.91 -2.47 -6.99
N ARG A 443 -19.99 -1.14 -7.12
CA ARG A 443 -20.69 -0.48 -8.24
C ARG A 443 -20.03 -0.76 -9.58
N THR A 444 -18.70 -0.71 -9.65
CA THR A 444 -17.93 -0.99 -10.87
C THR A 444 -18.07 -2.43 -11.35
N VAL A 445 -18.06 -3.41 -10.44
CA VAL A 445 -18.31 -4.81 -10.86
C VAL A 445 -19.79 -5.02 -11.21
N SER A 446 -20.71 -4.36 -10.49
CA SER A 446 -22.15 -4.48 -10.75
C SER A 446 -22.60 -3.85 -12.06
N SER A 447 -21.86 -2.88 -12.61
CA SER A 447 -22.16 -2.26 -13.89
C SER A 447 -21.78 -3.11 -15.10
N VAL A 448 -20.97 -4.16 -14.92
CA VAL A 448 -20.60 -5.08 -16.01
C VAL A 448 -21.85 -5.79 -16.50
N GLU A 449 -22.22 -5.57 -17.76
CA GLU A 449 -23.49 -6.06 -18.33
C GLU A 449 -23.56 -7.59 -18.33
N GLU A 450 -22.42 -8.23 -18.60
CA GLU A 450 -22.28 -9.68 -18.57
C GLU A 450 -22.26 -10.21 -17.13
N VAL A 451 -23.44 -10.55 -16.60
CA VAL A 451 -23.62 -11.06 -15.24
C VAL A 451 -22.71 -12.27 -14.95
N GLY A 452 -22.46 -13.13 -15.93
CA GLY A 452 -21.59 -14.30 -15.79
C GLY A 452 -20.14 -13.96 -15.47
N LYS A 453 -19.65 -12.79 -15.88
CA LYS A 453 -18.27 -12.33 -15.65
C LYS A 453 -18.07 -11.70 -14.27
N ARG A 454 -19.13 -11.26 -13.60
CA ARG A 454 -19.04 -10.57 -12.30
C ARG A 454 -18.40 -11.44 -11.22
N SER A 455 -18.71 -12.74 -11.18
CA SER A 455 -18.10 -13.66 -10.22
C SER A 455 -16.59 -13.81 -10.45
N GLU A 456 -16.14 -13.86 -11.71
CA GLU A 456 -14.71 -13.91 -12.06
C GLU A 456 -13.98 -12.62 -11.64
N LEU A 457 -14.63 -11.47 -11.85
CA LEU A 457 -14.10 -10.16 -11.44
C LEU A 457 -13.92 -10.03 -9.93
N TRP A 458 -14.82 -10.64 -9.15
CA TRP A 458 -14.73 -10.68 -7.68
C TRP A 458 -13.68 -11.67 -7.17
N ASP A 459 -13.45 -12.76 -7.90
CA ASP A 459 -12.41 -13.74 -7.59
C ASP A 459 -11.01 -13.33 -8.08
N SER A 460 -10.91 -12.20 -8.78
CA SER A 460 -9.68 -11.65 -9.35
C SER A 460 -9.57 -10.15 -9.03
N LEU A 461 -9.46 -9.80 -7.75
CA LEU A 461 -9.21 -8.43 -7.30
C LEU A 461 -7.70 -8.13 -7.28
N ILE A 462 -7.29 -7.04 -7.92
CA ILE A 462 -5.90 -6.57 -7.94
C ILE A 462 -5.85 -5.18 -7.30
N ILE A 463 -5.05 -5.01 -6.25
CA ILE A 463 -4.83 -3.71 -5.60
C ILE A 463 -3.38 -3.27 -5.81
N VAL A 464 -3.22 -2.14 -6.51
CA VAL A 464 -1.94 -1.51 -6.81
C VAL A 464 -1.95 -0.04 -6.35
N GLY A 465 -0.86 0.67 -6.61
CA GLY A 465 -0.65 2.05 -6.24
C GLY A 465 0.00 2.18 -4.86
N ASN A 466 0.97 3.11 -4.75
CA ASN A 466 1.74 3.34 -3.53
C ASN A 466 0.89 3.81 -2.34
N GLY A 467 -0.33 4.30 -2.56
CA GLY A 467 -1.29 4.59 -1.50
C GLY A 467 -1.74 3.34 -0.75
N SER A 468 -1.75 2.15 -1.39
CA SER A 468 -2.09 0.88 -0.74
C SER A 468 -0.96 0.24 0.07
N LYS A 469 0.22 0.87 0.12
CA LYS A 469 1.44 0.33 0.76
C LYS A 469 1.39 0.33 2.29
N VAL A 470 0.44 1.06 2.90
CA VAL A 470 0.25 1.07 4.35
C VAL A 470 -0.07 -0.36 4.80
N ARG A 471 0.66 -0.86 5.79
CA ARG A 471 0.51 -2.25 6.26
C ARG A 471 -0.94 -2.52 6.66
N GLY A 472 -1.50 -3.65 6.23
CA GLY A 472 -2.86 -4.05 6.57
C GLY A 472 -3.96 -3.39 5.71
N PHE A 473 -3.61 -2.45 4.82
CA PHE A 473 -4.61 -1.77 3.97
C PHE A 473 -5.38 -2.75 3.08
N LYS A 474 -4.66 -3.63 2.37
CA LYS A 474 -5.27 -4.58 1.42
C LYS A 474 -6.17 -5.57 2.15
N GLU A 475 -5.71 -6.10 3.28
CA GLU A 475 -6.45 -7.02 4.14
C GLU A 475 -7.70 -6.36 4.72
N ALA A 476 -7.57 -5.14 5.25
CA ALA A 476 -8.71 -4.40 5.79
C ALA A 476 -9.74 -4.06 4.70
N LEU A 477 -9.31 -3.73 3.48
CA LEU A 477 -10.23 -3.51 2.36
C LEU A 477 -10.94 -4.80 1.95
N LEU A 478 -10.23 -5.94 1.91
CA LEU A 478 -10.84 -7.24 1.62
C LEU A 478 -11.90 -7.61 2.67
N THR A 479 -11.58 -7.46 3.96
CA THR A 479 -12.54 -7.69 5.04
C THR A 479 -13.74 -6.75 4.92
N THR A 480 -13.51 -5.46 4.62
CA THR A 480 -14.60 -4.49 4.40
C THR A 480 -15.53 -4.93 3.27
N LEU A 481 -14.98 -5.35 2.13
CA LEU A 481 -15.75 -5.88 1.00
C LEU A 481 -16.56 -7.11 1.40
N GLN A 482 -15.94 -8.05 2.11
CA GLN A 482 -16.59 -9.27 2.55
C GLN A 482 -17.74 -8.98 3.52
N THR A 483 -17.53 -8.10 4.50
CA THR A 483 -18.55 -7.72 5.47
C THR A 483 -19.74 -7.00 4.82
N LYS A 484 -19.49 -6.11 3.85
CA LYS A 484 -20.55 -5.31 3.23
C LYS A 484 -21.31 -6.03 2.12
N TYR A 485 -20.62 -6.84 1.32
CA TYR A 485 -21.14 -7.31 0.03
C TYR A 485 -21.12 -8.82 -0.19
N LEU A 486 -20.42 -9.61 0.64
CA LEU A 486 -20.37 -11.06 0.45
C LEU A 486 -21.75 -11.67 0.74
N ILE A 487 -22.29 -12.36 -0.27
CA ILE A 487 -23.55 -13.06 -0.16
C ILE A 487 -23.26 -14.47 0.35
N SER A 488 -23.70 -14.76 1.57
CA SER A 488 -23.56 -16.10 2.13
C SER A 488 -24.35 -17.11 1.30
N PRO A 489 -23.77 -18.26 0.93
CA PRO A 489 -24.48 -19.35 0.24
C PRO A 489 -25.75 -19.79 0.95
N SER A 490 -25.83 -19.64 2.28
CA SER A 490 -27.01 -19.99 3.07
C SER A 490 -28.17 -18.99 2.95
N SER A 491 -27.90 -17.73 2.61
CA SER A 491 -28.92 -16.68 2.49
C SER A 491 -29.66 -16.71 1.14
N ALA A 492 -29.02 -17.24 0.09
CA ALA A 492 -29.63 -17.40 -1.24
C ALA A 492 -30.78 -18.44 -1.24
N THR A 493 -30.78 -19.36 -0.28
CA THR A 493 -31.82 -20.40 -0.14
C THR A 493 -33.04 -19.91 0.64
N ILE A 494 -32.90 -18.88 1.48
CA ILE A 494 -33.98 -18.37 2.36
C ILE A 494 -35.04 -17.60 1.56
N PHE A 495 -34.65 -16.92 0.48
CA PHE A 495 -35.57 -16.07 -0.29
C PHE A 495 -36.41 -16.79 -1.35
N THR A 496 -36.27 -18.11 -1.51
CA THR A 496 -37.13 -18.89 -2.44
C THR A 496 -38.28 -19.62 -1.74
N SER A 497 -38.44 -19.49 -0.41
CA SER A 497 -39.42 -20.28 0.36
C SER A 497 -40.39 -19.50 1.26
N GLU A 498 -40.59 -18.19 1.07
CA GLU A 498 -41.62 -17.45 1.82
C GLU A 498 -42.83 -17.10 0.97
N LEU A 499 -43.56 -18.13 0.52
CA LEU A 499 -45.01 -18.01 0.36
C LEU A 499 -45.65 -18.24 1.74
N PRO A 500 -46.46 -17.29 2.26
CA PRO A 500 -47.07 -17.43 3.57
C PRO A 500 -48.04 -18.61 3.57
N SER A 501 -47.62 -19.71 4.17
CA SER A 501 -48.44 -20.92 4.33
C SER A 501 -49.37 -20.72 5.53
N ASN A 502 -50.49 -20.02 5.32
CA ASN A 502 -51.63 -19.99 6.24
C ASN A 502 -52.39 -21.33 6.22
N LEU A 503 -51.72 -22.43 6.59
CA LEU A 503 -52.35 -23.73 6.79
C LEU A 503 -51.72 -24.42 8.00
N SER A 504 -52.35 -24.22 9.15
CA SER A 504 -52.17 -25.06 10.32
C SER A 504 -52.51 -26.50 9.95
N THR A 505 -51.61 -27.45 10.23
CA THR A 505 -52.03 -28.84 10.49
C THR A 505 -51.27 -29.43 11.67
N PRO A 506 -51.94 -30.32 12.43
CA PRO A 506 -51.79 -30.43 13.88
C PRO A 506 -50.74 -31.45 14.30
N MET A 507 -50.30 -31.32 15.55
CA MET A 507 -49.60 -32.38 16.26
C MET A 507 -50.43 -33.67 16.29
N ALA A 508 -49.81 -34.81 15.99
CA ALA A 508 -50.30 -36.10 16.46
C ALA A 508 -49.16 -37.10 16.66
N THR A 509 -49.02 -37.49 17.92
CA THR A 509 -48.37 -38.66 18.48
C THR A 509 -48.81 -39.99 17.86
N GLY A 510 -47.87 -40.95 17.75
CA GLY A 510 -48.11 -42.35 18.09
C GLY A 510 -48.74 -43.28 17.04
N ALA A 511 -47.90 -44.19 16.54
CA ALA A 511 -48.16 -45.60 16.20
C ALA A 511 -49.56 -46.04 15.70
N ASN A 512 -49.65 -46.38 14.41
CA ASN A 512 -50.00 -47.71 13.90
C ASN A 512 -50.12 -47.68 12.36
N THR A 513 -49.40 -48.57 11.68
CA THR A 513 -49.48 -48.81 10.24
C THR A 513 -50.80 -49.47 9.83
N PRO A 514 -51.44 -49.01 8.74
CA PRO A 514 -52.13 -49.89 7.82
C PRO A 514 -51.52 -49.81 6.42
N GLN A 515 -51.31 -50.99 5.85
CA GLN A 515 -50.77 -51.25 4.52
C GLN A 515 -51.80 -50.86 3.43
N PRO A 516 -51.43 -50.08 2.39
CA PRO A 516 -52.26 -49.97 1.19
C PRO A 516 -51.59 -50.62 -0.02
N THR A 517 -52.40 -51.39 -0.71
CA THR A 517 -52.19 -52.02 -2.01
C THR A 517 -51.74 -51.01 -3.09
N LEU A 518 -50.73 -51.41 -3.88
CA LEU A 518 -50.24 -50.68 -5.06
C LEU A 518 -51.31 -50.53 -6.17
N PRO A 519 -51.35 -49.35 -6.82
CA PRO A 519 -51.41 -49.23 -8.28
C PRO A 519 -50.09 -48.63 -8.82
N PRO A 520 -49.78 -48.82 -10.12
CA PRO A 520 -48.44 -48.64 -10.64
C PRO A 520 -48.15 -47.17 -11.01
N HIS A 521 -46.90 -46.90 -11.41
CA HIS A 521 -46.39 -45.68 -12.05
C HIS A 521 -46.36 -44.37 -11.23
N LEU A 522 -45.20 -44.08 -10.60
CA LEU A 522 -44.41 -42.83 -10.75
C LEU A 522 -43.10 -42.93 -9.92
N GLY A 523 -42.01 -42.36 -10.45
CA GLY A 523 -40.63 -42.64 -10.05
C GLY A 523 -40.19 -42.17 -8.66
N SER A 524 -39.28 -42.95 -8.08
CA SER A 524 -38.55 -42.68 -6.84
C SER A 524 -37.57 -41.51 -7.02
N GLY A 525 -38.02 -40.30 -6.69
CA GLY A 525 -37.16 -39.15 -6.43
C GLY A 525 -36.84 -39.08 -4.94
N VAL A 526 -35.55 -39.20 -4.58
CA VAL A 526 -35.09 -38.95 -3.20
C VAL A 526 -35.33 -37.48 -2.87
N ASN A 527 -35.82 -37.18 -1.67
CA ASN A 527 -36.07 -35.79 -1.26
C ASN A 527 -34.77 -34.96 -1.39
N PRO A 528 -34.73 -33.93 -2.26
CA PRO A 528 -33.50 -33.21 -2.59
C PRO A 528 -32.90 -32.46 -1.39
N LEU A 529 -33.72 -32.14 -0.38
CA LEU A 529 -33.27 -31.58 0.90
C LEU A 529 -32.44 -32.59 1.71
N LEU A 530 -32.87 -33.85 1.73
CA LEU A 530 -32.16 -34.90 2.45
C LEU A 530 -30.86 -35.26 1.71
N TYR A 531 -30.88 -35.25 0.38
CA TYR A 531 -29.69 -35.47 -0.44
C TYR A 531 -28.65 -34.38 -0.21
N ALA A 532 -29.02 -33.09 -0.34
CA ALA A 532 -28.12 -31.97 -0.13
C ALA A 532 -27.56 -31.89 1.30
N ALA A 533 -28.38 -32.15 2.32
CA ALA A 533 -27.93 -32.18 3.71
C ALA A 533 -26.93 -33.32 3.97
N THR A 534 -27.14 -34.47 3.34
CA THR A 534 -26.28 -35.65 3.54
C THR A 534 -24.94 -35.50 2.80
N THR A 535 -24.91 -34.90 1.61
CA THR A 535 -23.65 -34.65 0.87
C THR A 535 -22.80 -33.54 1.49
N ALA A 536 -23.43 -32.55 2.15
CA ALA A 536 -22.72 -31.49 2.86
C ALA A 536 -22.01 -31.98 4.13
N GLN A 537 -22.52 -33.04 4.78
CA GLN A 537 -21.93 -33.59 6.01
C GLN A 537 -20.91 -34.70 5.79
N ASN A 538 -20.90 -35.37 4.62
CA ASN A 538 -19.99 -36.49 4.36
C ASN A 538 -19.44 -36.47 2.91
N PRO A 539 -18.29 -35.82 2.66
CA PRO A 539 -17.72 -35.66 1.31
C PRO A 539 -17.28 -36.95 0.60
N GLN A 540 -17.20 -38.08 1.31
CA GLN A 540 -16.71 -39.36 0.76
C GLN A 540 -17.78 -40.22 0.05
N LEU A 541 -19.05 -39.80 0.03
CA LEU A 541 -20.16 -40.58 -0.57
C LEU A 541 -20.48 -40.19 -2.04
N ASN A 542 -19.59 -39.48 -2.73
CA ASN A 542 -19.83 -39.02 -4.10
C ASN A 542 -19.65 -40.17 -5.11
N PRO A 543 -20.69 -40.67 -5.81
CA PRO A 543 -20.55 -41.78 -6.74
C PRO A 543 -20.21 -41.24 -8.12
N MET A 544 -18.98 -40.73 -8.30
CA MET A 544 -18.48 -40.33 -9.62
C MET A 544 -17.09 -40.92 -9.87
N SER A 545 -17.00 -42.24 -9.78
CA SER A 545 -15.90 -43.02 -10.36
C SER A 545 -16.46 -44.25 -11.06
N GLY A 546 -16.71 -44.15 -12.37
CA GLY A 546 -17.16 -45.27 -13.20
C GLY A 546 -17.56 -44.77 -14.59
N GLY A 547 -16.87 -45.24 -15.63
CA GLY A 547 -16.85 -44.60 -16.95
C GLY A 547 -17.94 -45.00 -17.96
N MET A 548 -17.82 -44.32 -19.11
CA MET A 548 -18.39 -44.55 -20.45
C MET A 548 -19.66 -43.79 -20.85
N PRO A 549 -19.81 -43.45 -22.16
CA PRO A 549 -20.41 -42.21 -22.61
C PRO A 549 -21.75 -42.42 -23.33
N SER A 550 -22.62 -41.40 -23.30
CA SER A 550 -23.52 -40.98 -24.39
C SER A 550 -24.78 -40.32 -23.82
N GLY A 551 -25.20 -39.21 -24.44
CA GLY A 551 -26.57 -38.72 -24.37
C GLY A 551 -26.68 -37.28 -23.87
N ASN A 552 -26.79 -36.34 -24.82
CA ASN A 552 -27.12 -34.94 -24.61
C ASN A 552 -28.33 -34.75 -23.68
N MET A 553 -28.08 -34.35 -22.44
CA MET A 553 -29.05 -33.66 -21.59
C MET A 553 -28.36 -32.39 -21.06
N PRO A 554 -28.95 -31.20 -21.22
CA PRO A 554 -28.37 -30.00 -20.64
C PRO A 554 -28.44 -30.17 -19.12
N HIS A 555 -27.28 -30.16 -18.46
CA HIS A 555 -27.21 -30.09 -17.02
C HIS A 555 -28.09 -28.93 -16.56
N SER A 556 -29.03 -29.25 -15.67
CA SER A 556 -29.82 -28.29 -14.91
C SER A 556 -28.87 -27.38 -14.14
N LEU A 557 -28.49 -26.27 -14.77
CA LEU A 557 -27.85 -25.13 -14.12
C LEU A 557 -28.76 -24.72 -12.98
N HIS A 558 -28.28 -24.88 -11.75
CA HIS A 558 -28.90 -24.26 -10.59
C HIS A 558 -28.97 -22.74 -10.85
N THR A 559 -30.18 -22.24 -11.11
CA THR A 559 -30.51 -20.82 -11.32
C THR A 559 -30.44 -20.00 -10.03
N SER A 560 -29.69 -20.46 -9.01
CA SER A 560 -29.62 -19.87 -7.68
C SER A 560 -28.48 -18.86 -7.48
N HIS A 561 -27.69 -18.55 -8.52
CA HIS A 561 -26.56 -17.60 -8.44
C HIS A 561 -26.72 -16.39 -9.36
N ALA A 562 -27.93 -15.79 -9.41
CA ALA A 562 -28.11 -14.50 -10.07
C ALA A 562 -27.45 -13.33 -9.29
N GLN A 563 -27.11 -13.55 -8.02
CA GLN A 563 -26.50 -12.55 -7.15
C GLN A 563 -25.00 -12.84 -6.94
N SER A 564 -24.17 -11.81 -7.06
CA SER A 564 -22.72 -11.83 -6.82
C SER A 564 -22.34 -10.61 -5.96
N PRO A 565 -21.26 -10.68 -5.14
CA PRO A 565 -20.32 -11.79 -4.98
C PRO A 565 -20.74 -12.89 -3.99
N THR A 566 -20.47 -14.16 -4.32
CA THR A 566 -20.45 -15.28 -3.36
C THR A 566 -19.05 -15.57 -2.81
N SER A 567 -18.03 -14.97 -3.41
CA SER A 567 -16.63 -15.01 -2.99
C SER A 567 -15.94 -13.72 -3.43
N VAL A 568 -14.93 -13.29 -2.67
CA VAL A 568 -14.07 -12.14 -2.99
C VAL A 568 -12.64 -12.55 -2.71
N LYS A 569 -11.77 -12.52 -3.73
CA LYS A 569 -10.38 -13.00 -3.64
C LYS A 569 -9.43 -12.09 -4.40
N PHE A 570 -8.19 -12.05 -3.93
CA PHE A 570 -7.12 -11.42 -4.68
C PHE A 570 -6.65 -12.30 -5.84
N ALA A 571 -6.33 -11.68 -6.96
CA ALA A 571 -5.63 -12.36 -8.04
C ALA A 571 -4.26 -12.83 -7.57
N LYS A 572 -3.83 -14.00 -8.04
CA LYS A 572 -2.54 -14.56 -7.66
C LYS A 572 -1.41 -13.72 -8.26
N MET A 573 -0.52 -13.25 -7.39
CA MET A 573 0.67 -12.52 -7.81
C MET A 573 1.66 -13.45 -8.53
N PRO A 574 2.22 -13.03 -9.67
CA PRO A 574 3.32 -13.71 -10.32
C PRO A 574 4.54 -13.88 -9.41
N GLU A 575 5.17 -15.06 -9.43
CA GLU A 575 6.38 -15.35 -8.64
C GLU A 575 7.65 -15.42 -9.51
N TYR A 576 7.53 -15.25 -10.82
CA TYR A 576 8.61 -15.40 -11.79
C TYR A 576 9.38 -14.11 -12.08
N PHE A 577 9.01 -12.98 -11.44
CA PHE A 577 9.78 -11.73 -11.47
C PHE A 577 10.54 -11.56 -10.15
N PRO A 578 11.81 -12.00 -10.05
CA PRO A 578 12.55 -12.00 -8.79
C PRO A 578 12.78 -10.58 -8.24
N GLU A 579 13.13 -9.62 -9.09
CA GLU A 579 13.40 -8.22 -8.70
C GLU A 579 12.17 -7.52 -8.09
N TRP A 580 10.96 -7.99 -8.44
CA TRP A 580 9.70 -7.44 -7.95
C TRP A 580 9.24 -8.07 -6.63
N LYS A 581 9.84 -9.19 -6.20
CA LYS A 581 9.54 -9.78 -4.89
C LYS A 581 9.97 -8.87 -3.74
N ASP A 582 11.14 -8.26 -3.89
CA ASP A 582 11.71 -7.39 -2.86
C ASP A 582 11.17 -5.95 -2.97
N ALA A 583 10.91 -5.48 -4.18
CA ALA A 583 10.39 -4.12 -4.42
C ALA A 583 8.91 -3.96 -4.03
N GLY A 584 8.12 -5.04 -4.14
CA GLY A 584 6.66 -5.02 -4.00
C GLY A 584 5.96 -4.75 -5.34
N TYR A 585 4.66 -5.08 -5.39
CA TYR A 585 3.83 -5.01 -6.61
C TYR A 585 2.93 -3.77 -6.65
N GLU A 586 3.14 -2.79 -5.76
CA GLU A 586 2.39 -1.53 -5.75
C GLU A 586 2.57 -0.75 -7.07
N GLU A 587 3.70 -0.94 -7.74
CA GLU A 587 3.99 -0.33 -9.05
C GLU A 587 3.86 -1.34 -10.21
N ALA A 588 3.04 -2.39 -10.05
CA ALA A 588 2.85 -3.41 -11.08
C ALA A 588 2.34 -2.84 -12.42
N VAL A 589 1.75 -1.65 -12.44
CA VAL A 589 1.47 -0.90 -13.69
C VAL A 589 2.73 -0.82 -14.57
N PHE A 590 3.89 -0.53 -13.98
CA PHE A 590 5.15 -0.38 -14.71
C PHE A 590 5.73 -1.74 -15.15
N LEU A 591 5.64 -2.76 -14.29
CA LEU A 591 5.97 -4.15 -14.67
C LEU A 591 5.12 -4.58 -15.88
N GLY A 592 3.84 -4.30 -15.82
CA GLY A 592 2.88 -4.55 -16.88
C GLY A 592 3.21 -3.85 -18.17
N ALA A 593 3.62 -2.58 -18.08
CA ALA A 593 4.13 -1.82 -19.22
C ALA A 593 5.35 -2.48 -19.87
N GLN A 594 6.29 -3.01 -19.07
CA GLN A 594 7.46 -3.74 -19.58
C GLN A 594 7.05 -5.02 -20.31
N VAL A 595 6.11 -5.79 -19.74
CA VAL A 595 5.59 -7.02 -20.37
C VAL A 595 4.84 -6.68 -21.66
N ALA A 596 3.94 -5.71 -21.62
CA ALA A 596 3.16 -5.27 -22.77
C ALA A 596 4.06 -4.72 -23.88
N ALA A 597 5.09 -3.93 -23.53
CA ALA A 597 6.06 -3.43 -24.50
C ALA A 597 6.74 -4.54 -25.30
N LYS A 598 7.17 -5.65 -24.65
CA LYS A 598 7.71 -6.81 -25.36
C LYS A 598 6.70 -7.42 -26.31
N VAL A 599 5.44 -7.53 -25.89
CA VAL A 599 4.37 -8.06 -26.73
C VAL A 599 4.14 -7.15 -27.95
N LEU A 600 3.93 -5.86 -27.73
CA LEU A 600 3.51 -4.92 -28.78
C LEU A 600 4.61 -4.64 -29.80
N PHE A 601 5.81 -4.29 -29.34
CA PHE A 601 6.88 -3.85 -30.24
C PHE A 601 7.71 -4.98 -30.83
N MET A 602 7.71 -6.18 -30.22
CA MET A 602 8.59 -7.27 -30.63
C MET A 602 7.83 -8.52 -31.10
N ALA A 603 6.84 -8.98 -30.33
CA ALA A 603 6.12 -10.21 -30.65
C ALA A 603 5.02 -9.99 -31.71
N ASP A 604 4.15 -9.01 -31.50
CA ASP A 604 3.03 -8.68 -32.37
C ASP A 604 3.46 -7.96 -33.65
N GLN A 605 4.53 -7.15 -33.56
CA GLN A 605 5.13 -6.44 -34.70
C GLN A 605 4.13 -5.54 -35.44
N GLY A 606 3.08 -5.07 -34.75
CA GLY A 606 2.05 -4.16 -35.30
C GLY A 606 0.87 -4.86 -35.98
N LEU A 607 0.78 -6.20 -35.91
CA LEU A 607 -0.32 -6.96 -36.52
C LEU A 607 -1.69 -6.60 -35.92
N ASN A 608 -1.75 -6.36 -34.61
CA ASN A 608 -2.97 -5.99 -33.91
C ASN A 608 -3.06 -4.48 -33.65
N LYS A 609 -2.32 -3.66 -34.41
CA LYS A 609 -2.24 -2.20 -34.24
C LYS A 609 -1.87 -1.74 -32.82
N GLY A 610 -1.12 -2.51 -32.04
CA GLY A 610 -0.79 -2.17 -30.64
C GLY A 610 0.07 -0.90 -30.43
N TYR A 611 0.50 -0.23 -31.49
CA TYR A 611 1.17 1.07 -31.48
C TYR A 611 0.98 1.76 -32.83
N MET A 612 1.18 3.07 -32.85
CA MET A 612 1.13 3.92 -34.03
C MET A 612 2.54 4.12 -34.60
N THR A 613 2.74 3.99 -35.91
CA THR A 613 4.01 4.32 -36.57
C THR A 613 4.06 5.77 -37.04
N ARG A 614 5.26 6.26 -37.35
CA ARG A 614 5.44 7.56 -38.01
C ARG A 614 4.69 7.66 -39.35
N THR A 615 4.57 6.56 -40.08
CA THR A 615 3.82 6.52 -41.35
C THR A 615 2.33 6.70 -41.09
N ASP A 616 1.77 5.94 -40.14
CA ASP A 616 0.35 6.07 -39.76
C ASP A 616 0.03 7.50 -39.32
N TYR A 617 0.93 8.12 -38.55
CA TYR A 617 0.76 9.49 -38.08
C TYR A 617 0.77 10.52 -39.22
N ASN A 618 1.63 10.34 -40.23
CA ASN A 618 1.65 11.22 -41.39
C ASN A 618 0.38 11.11 -42.24
N GLU A 619 -0.27 9.94 -42.24
CA GLU A 619 -1.49 9.70 -43.02
C GLU A 619 -2.76 10.14 -42.28
N GLN A 620 -2.86 9.83 -40.99
CA GLN A 620 -4.09 10.00 -40.19
C GLN A 620 -4.02 11.19 -39.22
N GLY A 621 -2.84 11.76 -39.03
CA GLY A 621 -2.59 12.77 -38.00
C GLY A 621 -2.77 12.20 -36.59
N PRO A 622 -2.98 13.08 -35.58
CA PRO A 622 -3.11 12.65 -34.19
C PRO A 622 -4.30 11.72 -33.90
N GLN A 623 -5.34 11.75 -34.73
CA GLN A 623 -6.56 10.95 -34.54
C GLN A 623 -6.33 9.45 -34.72
N GLY A 624 -5.30 9.05 -35.48
CA GLY A 624 -5.00 7.64 -35.69
C GLY A 624 -4.55 6.91 -34.41
N ILE A 625 -4.27 7.62 -33.31
CA ILE A 625 -3.95 6.97 -32.03
C ILE A 625 -5.11 6.11 -31.50
N HIS A 626 -6.36 6.44 -31.84
CA HIS A 626 -7.55 5.71 -31.39
C HIS A 626 -7.69 4.32 -31.98
N ASP A 627 -7.03 4.08 -33.11
CA ASP A 627 -6.95 2.75 -33.74
C ASP A 627 -5.92 1.85 -33.06
N CYS A 628 -5.05 2.42 -32.20
CA CYS A 628 -3.86 1.77 -31.66
C CYS A 628 -3.75 1.80 -30.13
N SER A 629 -4.56 2.62 -29.45
CA SER A 629 -4.55 2.72 -27.99
C SER A 629 -5.22 1.52 -27.35
N MET A 630 -4.63 0.99 -26.27
CA MET A 630 -5.13 -0.16 -25.50
C MET A 630 -5.37 0.18 -24.04
#